data_AF-A0A6J6C2L9-F1
#
_entry.id   AF-A0A6J6C2L9-F1
#
_cell.length_a   1.000
_cell.length_b   1.000
_cell.length_c   1.000
_cell.angle_alpha   90.00
_cell.angle_beta   90.00
_cell.angle_gamma   90.00
#
_symmetry.space_group_name_H-M   'P 1'
#
loop_
_entity.id
_entity.type
_entity.pdbx_description
1 polymer ?
#
loop_
_entity_poly.entity_id
_entity_poly.type
_entity_poly.pdbx_seq_one_letter_code
_entity_poly.pdbx_strand_id
1 'polypeptide(L)'
;MRIQIDSEKCQGHNRCYALAPQLFDVDDYGAALVLNDGIVPAGLEDTARLAIANCPEYAISEVASEVASEVASEVASEVASEVASEVAS
;
A
#
# COMPACT_ATOMS: atom_id res chain seq x y z
N MET A 1 -4.36 -1.72 -5.10
CA MET A 1 -3.02 -2.33 -4.98
C MET A 1 -2.33 -1.73 -3.77
N ARG A 2 -1.53 -2.50 -3.03
CA ARG A 2 -0.71 -1.98 -1.92
C ARG A 2 0.74 -2.43 -2.13
N ILE A 3 1.69 -1.55 -1.82
CA ILE A 3 3.12 -1.80 -1.97
C ILE A 3 3.85 -1.54 -0.65
N GLN A 4 5.00 -2.17 -0.46
CA GLN A 4 5.87 -1.97 0.70
C GLN A 4 7.34 -1.92 0.29
N ILE A 5 8.19 -1.45 1.21
CA ILE A 5 9.65 -1.50 1.10
C ILE A 5 10.22 -2.36 2.24
N ASP A 6 11.07 -3.31 1.87
CA ASP A 6 11.97 -4.02 2.78
C ASP A 6 13.19 -3.13 3.07
N SER A 7 13.25 -2.57 4.28
CA SER A 7 14.29 -1.64 4.69
C SER A 7 15.67 -2.30 4.84
N GLU A 8 15.74 -3.62 5.06
CA GLU A 8 17.02 -4.33 5.15
C GLU A 8 17.68 -4.48 3.78
N LYS A 9 16.87 -4.51 2.71
CA LYS A 9 17.36 -4.57 1.32
C LYS A 9 17.57 -3.21 0.69
N CYS A 10 16.87 -2.18 1.14
CA CYS A 10 16.92 -0.85 0.52
C CYS A 10 18.32 -0.22 0.67
N GLN A 11 19.04 -0.06 -0.44
CA GLN A 11 20.37 0.58 -0.48
C GLN A 11 20.35 2.02 -1.01
N GLY A 12 19.19 2.69 -1.03
CA GLY A 12 19.09 4.12 -1.37
C GLY A 12 19.38 4.48 -2.84
N HIS A 13 19.10 3.58 -3.78
CA HIS A 13 19.27 3.85 -5.22
C HIS A 13 18.29 4.89 -5.80
N ASN A 14 17.21 5.20 -5.08
CA ASN A 14 16.22 6.24 -5.39
C ASN A 14 15.57 6.18 -6.79
N ARG A 15 15.64 5.03 -7.47
CA ARG A 15 14.94 4.78 -8.74
C ARG A 15 13.42 4.82 -8.56
N CYS A 16 12.92 4.30 -7.44
CA CYS A 16 11.50 4.35 -7.10
C CYS A 16 10.99 5.79 -7.00
N TYR A 17 11.69 6.65 -6.27
CA TYR A 17 11.38 8.08 -6.18
C TYR A 17 11.44 8.78 -7.54
N ALA A 18 12.47 8.51 -8.34
CA ALA A 18 12.60 9.12 -9.66
C ALA A 18 11.48 8.71 -10.65
N LEU A 19 11.02 7.47 -10.58
CA LEU A 19 9.95 6.95 -11.45
C LEU A 19 8.56 7.31 -10.97
N ALA A 20 8.36 7.34 -9.65
CA ALA A 20 7.05 7.41 -9.02
C ALA A 20 7.08 8.29 -7.77
N PRO A 21 7.38 9.60 -7.89
CA PRO A 21 7.46 10.51 -6.74
C PRO A 21 6.09 10.76 -6.07
N GLN A 22 4.99 10.27 -6.66
CA GLN A 22 3.67 10.28 -6.03
C GLN A 22 3.45 9.10 -5.08
N LEU A 23 4.30 8.07 -5.16
CA LEU A 23 4.20 6.81 -4.40
C LEU A 23 5.32 6.63 -3.39
N PHE A 24 6.46 7.30 -3.60
CA PHE A 24 7.65 7.17 -2.77
C PHE A 24 8.19 8.54 -2.38
N ASP A 25 8.85 8.57 -1.24
CA ASP A 25 9.70 9.68 -0.79
C ASP A 25 11.08 9.13 -0.39
N VAL A 26 12.01 10.01 -0.03
CA VAL A 26 13.36 9.65 0.41
C VAL A 26 13.68 10.43 1.68
N ASP A 27 14.16 9.74 2.70
CA ASP A 27 14.58 10.38 3.95
C ASP A 27 15.97 11.05 3.85
N ASP A 28 16.38 11.69 4.94
CA ASP A 28 17.67 12.40 5.02
C ASP A 28 18.90 11.49 4.87
N TYR A 29 18.72 10.17 5.02
CA TYR A 29 19.77 9.17 4.87
C TYR A 29 19.77 8.51 3.47
N GLY A 30 18.84 8.90 2.60
CA GLY A 30 18.70 8.34 1.27
C GLY A 30 17.87 7.06 1.22
N ALA A 31 17.24 6.63 2.31
CA ALA A 31 16.37 5.47 2.32
C ALA A 31 15.00 5.83 1.75
N ALA A 32 14.49 4.96 0.87
CA ALA A 32 13.17 5.16 0.28
C ALA A 32 12.05 4.85 1.27
N LEU A 33 11.02 5.70 1.28
CA LEU A 33 9.79 5.58 2.04
C LEU A 33 8.62 5.38 1.09
N VAL A 34 7.59 4.66 1.54
CA VAL A 34 6.34 4.51 0.79
C VAL A 34 5.31 5.50 1.32
N LEU A 35 4.63 6.20 0.41
CA LEU A 35 3.58 7.16 0.73
C LEU A 35 2.21 6.48 0.88
N ASN A 36 1.24 7.19 1.46
CA ASN A 36 -0.16 6.75 1.58
C ASN A 36 -0.34 5.38 2.23
N ASP A 37 0.51 5.06 3.21
CA ASP A 37 0.51 3.74 3.87
C ASP A 37 0.66 2.58 2.86
N GLY A 38 1.33 2.82 1.74
CA GLY A 38 1.48 1.85 0.67
C GLY A 38 0.28 1.68 -0.25
N ILE A 39 -0.84 2.36 0.00
CA ILE A 39 -2.00 2.31 -0.87
C ILE A 39 -1.69 3.06 -2.17
N VAL A 40 -1.72 2.33 -3.29
CA VAL A 40 -1.50 2.91 -4.62
C VAL A 40 -2.81 3.52 -5.12
N PRO A 41 -2.86 4.82 -5.44
CA PRO A 41 -4.03 5.47 -6.04
C PRO A 41 -4.42 4.85 -7.38
N ALA A 42 -5.70 4.88 -7.69
CA ALA A 42 -6.22 4.36 -8.96
C ALA A 42 -5.56 5.07 -10.15
N GLY A 43 -5.11 4.29 -11.13
CA GLY A 43 -4.40 4.78 -12.32
C GLY A 43 -2.88 4.86 -12.17
N LEU A 44 -2.34 4.58 -10.98
CA LEU A 44 -0.88 4.53 -10.73
C LEU A 44 -0.34 3.10 -10.56
N GLU A 45 -1.15 2.06 -10.81
CA GLU A 45 -0.75 0.66 -10.64
C GLU A 45 0.42 0.28 -11.55
N ASP A 46 0.40 0.73 -12.81
CA ASP A 46 1.51 0.45 -13.73
C ASP A 46 2.78 1.21 -13.34
N THR A 47 2.64 2.44 -12.82
CA THR A 47 3.75 3.22 -12.24
C THR A 47 4.34 2.50 -11.02
N ALA A 48 3.50 1.94 -10.15
CA ALA A 48 3.94 1.15 -9.01
C ALA A 48 4.68 -0.13 -9.44
N ARG A 49 4.13 -0.88 -10.41
CA ARG A 49 4.79 -2.07 -10.98
C ARG A 49 6.12 -1.74 -11.64
N LEU A 50 6.20 -0.60 -12.33
CA LEU A 50 7.44 -0.14 -12.93
C LEU A 50 8.49 0.16 -11.85
N ALA A 51 8.12 0.83 -10.77
CA ALA A 51 9.03 1.09 -9.65
C ALA A 51 9.52 -0.22 -9.00
N ILE A 52 8.62 -1.19 -8.79
CA ILE A 52 8.95 -2.53 -8.28
C ILE A 52 10.00 -3.21 -9.18
N ALA A 53 9.75 -3.28 -10.48
CA ALA A 53 10.64 -3.93 -11.44
C ALA A 53 12.00 -3.23 -11.60
N ASN A 54 12.10 -1.97 -11.18
CA ASN A 54 13.31 -1.15 -11.34
C ASN A 54 14.13 -1.00 -10.06
N CYS A 55 13.73 -1.61 -8.95
CA CYS A 55 14.56 -1.67 -7.75
C CYS A 55 15.69 -2.71 -7.95
N PRO A 56 16.98 -2.32 -7.96
CA PRO A 56 18.09 -3.26 -8.15
C PRO A 56 18.20 -4.30 -7.03
N GLU A 57 17.75 -3.93 -5.84
CA GLU A 57 17.83 -4.74 -4.62
C GLU A 57 16.59 -5.60 -4.39
N TYR A 58 15.60 -5.52 -5.28
CA TYR A 58 14.28 -6.18 -5.11
C TYR A 58 13.63 -5.85 -3.76
N ALA A 59 13.85 -4.63 -3.26
CA ALA A 59 13.37 -4.17 -1.96
C ALA A 59 11.89 -3.77 -1.96
N ILE A 60 11.24 -3.70 -3.12
CA ILE A 60 9.85 -3.24 -3.25
C ILE A 60 8.98 -4.40 -3.70
N SER A 61 7.84 -4.61 -3.04
CA SER A 61 6.90 -5.68 -3.39
C SER A 61 5.44 -5.23 -3.28
N GLU A 62 4.58 -5.85 -4.08
CA GLU A 62 3.13 -5.80 -3.85
C GLU A 62 2.78 -6.64 -2.62
N VAL A 63 1.83 -6.17 -1.81
CA VAL A 63 1.28 -6.95 -0.70
C VAL A 63 -0.22 -7.17 -0.91
N ALA A 64 -0.67 -8.38 -0.60
CA ALA A 64 -2.09 -8.69 -0.56
C ALA A 64 -2.73 -7.84 0.54
N SER A 65 -3.81 -7.14 0.20
CA SER A 65 -4.55 -6.31 1.15
C SER A 65 -5.48 -7.20 1.99
N GLU A 66 -5.01 -7.73 3.12
CA GLU A 66 -5.89 -8.42 4.10
C GLU A 66 -6.89 -7.47 4.77
N VAL A 67 -6.58 -6.16 4.76
CA VAL A 67 -7.45 -5.07 5.28
C VAL A 67 -8.81 -5.04 4.57
N ALA A 68 -8.92 -5.52 3.33
CA ALA A 68 -10.21 -5.64 2.66
C ALA A 68 -11.10 -6.73 3.29
N SER A 69 -10.50 -7.77 3.88
CA SER A 69 -11.21 -8.86 4.54
C SER A 69 -11.65 -8.50 5.96
N GLU A 70 -10.84 -7.76 6.70
CA GLU A 70 -11.12 -7.38 8.09
C GLU A 70 -12.14 -6.23 8.15
N VAL A 71 -11.93 -5.17 7.36
CA VAL A 71 -12.87 -4.04 7.30
C VAL A 71 -14.22 -4.52 6.77
N ALA A 72 -14.25 -5.38 5.74
CA ALA A 72 -15.50 -5.98 5.27
C ALA A 72 -16.20 -6.83 6.34
N SER A 73 -15.45 -7.52 7.20
CA SER A 73 -16.01 -8.30 8.31
C SER A 73 -16.55 -7.41 9.43
N GLU A 74 -15.87 -6.30 9.74
CA GLU A 74 -16.30 -5.34 10.76
C GLU A 74 -17.54 -4.56 10.30
N VAL A 75 -17.54 -3.96 9.10
CA VAL A 75 -18.76 -3.32 8.58
C VAL A 75 -19.89 -4.32 8.45
N ALA A 76 -19.66 -5.56 7.98
CA ALA A 76 -20.71 -6.57 7.91
C ALA A 76 -21.32 -6.91 9.28
N SER A 77 -20.51 -6.90 10.35
CA SER A 77 -20.99 -7.13 11.72
C SER A 77 -21.79 -5.95 12.25
N GLU A 78 -21.40 -4.71 11.94
CA GLU A 78 -22.09 -3.49 12.35
C GLU A 78 -23.45 -3.36 11.65
N VAL A 79 -23.51 -3.46 10.32
CA VAL A 79 -24.80 -3.42 9.60
C VAL A 79 -25.72 -4.55 10.02
N ALA A 80 -25.21 -5.76 10.29
CA ALA A 80 -26.02 -6.88 10.76
C ALA A 80 -26.67 -6.61 12.14
N SER A 81 -25.97 -5.89 13.03
CA SER A 81 -26.51 -5.49 14.33
C SER A 81 -27.58 -4.41 14.18
N GLU A 82 -27.40 -3.47 13.24
CA GLU A 82 -28.36 -2.39 12.99
C GLU A 82 -29.66 -2.92 12.36
N VAL A 83 -29.59 -3.72 11.29
CA VAL A 83 -30.80 -4.31 10.69
C VAL A 83 -31.55 -5.20 11.67
N ALA A 84 -30.86 -5.95 12.54
CA ALA A 84 -31.51 -6.78 13.56
C ALA A 84 -32.32 -5.96 14.57
N SER A 85 -31.88 -4.73 14.87
CA SER A 85 -32.60 -3.82 15.76
C SER A 85 -33.84 -3.21 15.09
N GLU A 86 -33.83 -3.00 13.77
CA GLU A 86 -34.94 -2.37 13.04
C GLU A 86 -36.12 -3.34 12.77
N VAL A 87 -35.87 -4.63 12.50
CA VAL A 87 -36.95 -5.62 12.30
C VAL A 87 -37.63 -6.07 13.59
N ALA A 88 -37.04 -5.76 14.74
CA ALA A 88 -37.58 -6.08 16.06
C ALA A 88 -38.51 -4.99 16.63
N SER A 89 -38.77 -3.92 15.87
CA SER A 89 -39.72 -2.84 16.20
C SER A 89 -41.01 -2.91 15.40
#